data_AF-A0A382UYE1-F1
#
_entry.id   AF-A0A382UYE1-F1
#
_cell.length_a   1.000
_cell.length_b   1.000
_cell.length_c   1.000
_cell.angle_alpha   90.00
_cell.angle_beta   90.00
_cell.angle_gamma   90.00
#
_symmetry.space_group_name_H-M   'P 1'
#
loop_
_entity.id
_entity.type
_entity.pdbx_description
1 polymer ?
#
loop_
_entity_poly.entity_id
_entity_poly.type
_entity_poly.pdbx_seq_one_letter_code
_entity_poly.pdbx_strand_id
1 'polypeptide(L)'
;MNNKYINFYNNLVNLTRNKILYKEFTKRDTFSDRLVIFLFHFAFFLTIFKSEVKKNTLQEIFDYFFKQLELSIREIGYGDSSINKKMKLYINIFYSILSKIENWDNATKFEKNKIFSEYIDLDENSLLLIEYFDIYIEYLKKNTFNSLLKG
;
A
#
# COMPACT_ATOMS: atom_id res chain seq x y z
N MET A 1 -19.29 -14.21 1.80
CA MET A 1 -18.61 -12.89 1.71
C MET A 1 -18.57 -12.48 0.25
N ASN A 2 -18.81 -11.20 -0.05
CA ASN A 2 -18.70 -10.71 -1.41
C ASN A 2 -17.21 -10.71 -1.80
N ASN A 3 -16.78 -11.71 -2.58
CA ASN A 3 -15.38 -11.90 -3.00
C ASN A 3 -14.97 -10.97 -4.15
N LYS A 4 -15.75 -9.92 -4.41
CA LYS A 4 -15.60 -9.00 -5.55
C LYS A 4 -14.18 -8.45 -5.72
N TYR A 5 -13.45 -8.23 -4.63
CA TYR A 5 -12.11 -7.65 -4.64
C TYR A 5 -11.04 -8.57 -4.01
N ILE A 6 -11.34 -9.86 -3.82
CA ILE A 6 -10.42 -10.79 -3.16
C ILE A 6 -9.15 -11.01 -3.98
N ASN A 7 -9.28 -11.14 -5.30
CA ASN A 7 -8.15 -11.34 -6.21
C ASN A 7 -7.24 -10.12 -6.19
N PHE A 8 -7.82 -8.91 -6.27
CA PHE A 8 -7.09 -7.67 -6.13
C PHE A 8 -6.32 -7.58 -4.81
N TYR A 9 -7.00 -7.83 -3.68
CA TYR A 9 -6.37 -7.83 -2.35
C TYR A 9 -5.20 -8.82 -2.29
N ASN A 10 -5.42 -10.06 -2.74
CA ASN A 10 -4.40 -11.10 -2.75
C ASN A 10 -3.22 -10.76 -3.66
N ASN A 11 -3.47 -10.13 -4.82
CA ASN A 11 -2.42 -9.65 -5.69
C ASN A 11 -1.55 -8.59 -4.99
N LEU A 12 -2.17 -7.62 -4.32
CA LEU A 12 -1.42 -6.64 -3.52
C LEU A 12 -0.61 -7.32 -2.41
N VAL A 13 -1.16 -8.33 -1.73
CA VAL A 13 -0.44 -9.12 -0.73
C VAL A 13 0.72 -9.90 -1.37
N ASN A 14 0.56 -10.39 -2.59
CA ASN A 14 1.61 -11.10 -3.30
C ASN A 14 2.77 -10.18 -3.69
N LEU A 15 2.48 -8.95 -4.13
CA LEU A 15 3.50 -7.94 -4.43
C LEU A 15 4.39 -7.64 -3.21
N THR A 16 3.81 -7.60 -2.01
CA THR A 16 4.57 -7.34 -0.77
C THR A 16 5.42 -8.54 -0.32
N ARG A 17 5.26 -9.74 -0.90
CA ARG A 17 6.12 -10.90 -0.58
C ARG A 17 7.48 -10.87 -1.28
N ASN A 18 7.69 -9.91 -2.19
CA ASN A 18 8.98 -9.76 -2.87
C ASN A 18 10.06 -9.31 -1.88
N LYS A 19 10.93 -10.25 -1.48
CA LYS A 19 12.01 -10.02 -0.52
C LYS A 19 12.99 -8.93 -0.93
N ILE A 20 13.12 -8.66 -2.24
CA ILE A 20 14.01 -7.63 -2.75
C ILE A 20 13.64 -6.26 -2.16
N LEU A 21 12.35 -5.98 -1.96
CA LEU A 21 11.86 -4.70 -1.45
C LEU A 21 12.46 -4.31 -0.09
N TYR A 22 12.75 -5.31 0.75
CA TYR A 22 13.14 -5.09 2.15
C TYR A 22 14.65 -4.99 2.35
N LYS A 23 15.44 -5.38 1.34
CA LYS A 23 16.89 -5.62 1.49
C LYS A 23 17.68 -4.39 1.99
N GLU A 24 17.16 -3.18 1.78
CA GLU A 24 17.82 -1.91 2.10
C GLU A 24 17.33 -1.25 3.40
N PHE A 25 16.25 -1.74 4.04
CA PHE A 25 15.72 -1.14 5.28
C PHE A 25 15.39 -2.13 6.39
N THR A 26 15.34 -3.44 6.12
CA THR A 26 15.10 -4.45 7.17
C THR A 26 15.62 -5.82 6.76
N LYS A 27 16.31 -6.49 7.68
CA LYS A 27 16.71 -7.90 7.52
C LYS A 27 15.62 -8.88 7.95
N ARG A 28 14.57 -8.38 8.62
CA ARG A 28 13.59 -9.22 9.32
C ARG A 28 12.31 -9.46 8.53
N ASP A 29 12.02 -8.65 7.50
CA ASP A 29 10.83 -8.78 6.65
C ASP A 29 9.56 -9.06 7.50
N THR A 30 9.32 -8.15 8.45
CA THR A 30 8.27 -8.33 9.47
C THR A 30 6.89 -8.06 8.89
N PHE A 31 5.84 -8.47 9.59
CA PHE A 31 4.46 -8.12 9.22
C PHE A 31 4.27 -6.61 9.08
N SER A 32 4.86 -5.82 9.98
CA SER A 32 4.79 -4.35 9.94
C SER A 32 5.48 -3.79 8.69
N ASP A 33 6.65 -4.32 8.33
CA ASP A 33 7.40 -3.90 7.14
C ASP A 33 6.58 -4.15 5.87
N ARG A 34 6.05 -5.38 5.75
CA ARG A 34 5.16 -5.75 4.62
C ARG A 34 3.91 -4.91 4.58
N LEU A 35 3.35 -4.56 5.74
CA LEU A 35 2.15 -3.75 5.83
C LEU A 35 2.39 -2.32 5.33
N VAL A 36 3.51 -1.68 5.66
CA VAL A 36 3.81 -0.35 5.11
C VAL A 36 3.88 -0.39 3.59
N ILE A 37 4.61 -1.37 3.03
CA ILE A 37 4.70 -1.56 1.57
C ILE A 37 3.31 -1.85 0.97
N PHE A 38 2.46 -2.63 1.65
CA PHE A 38 1.08 -2.91 1.24
C PHE A 38 0.23 -1.64 1.15
N LEU A 39 0.35 -0.75 2.14
CA LEU A 39 -0.34 0.53 2.17
C LEU A 39 0.11 1.45 1.03
N PHE A 40 1.41 1.50 0.71
CA PHE A 40 1.90 2.26 -0.44
C PHE A 40 1.32 1.76 -1.77
N HIS A 41 1.31 0.44 -2.01
CA HIS A 41 0.72 -0.12 -3.23
C HIS A 41 -0.75 0.27 -3.39
N PHE A 42 -1.51 0.21 -2.29
CA PHE A 42 -2.92 0.56 -2.32
C PHE A 42 -3.14 2.07 -2.48
N ALA A 43 -2.29 2.89 -1.87
CA ALA A 43 -2.35 4.34 -1.98
C ALA A 43 -2.09 4.80 -3.43
N PHE A 44 -1.06 4.29 -4.10
CA PHE A 44 -0.80 4.57 -5.51
C PHE A 44 -1.95 4.12 -6.41
N PHE A 45 -2.52 2.94 -6.14
CA PHE A 45 -3.70 2.46 -6.86
C PHE A 45 -4.87 3.45 -6.75
N LEU A 46 -5.25 3.88 -5.54
CA LEU A 46 -6.33 4.86 -5.39
C LEU A 46 -6.00 6.19 -6.07
N THR A 47 -4.77 6.68 -5.91
CA THR A 47 -4.36 7.96 -6.49
C THR A 47 -4.43 7.99 -8.01
N ILE A 48 -4.08 6.89 -8.67
CA ILE A 48 -4.12 6.79 -10.15
C ILE A 48 -5.56 6.72 -10.66
N PHE A 49 -6.42 5.93 -10.01
CA PHE A 49 -7.79 5.73 -10.48
C PHE A 49 -8.82 6.72 -9.92
N LYS A 50 -8.41 7.71 -9.10
CA LYS A 50 -9.32 8.69 -8.47
C LYS A 50 -10.10 9.56 -9.46
N SER A 51 -9.54 9.82 -10.65
CA SER A 51 -10.17 10.60 -11.72
C SER A 51 -11.01 9.74 -12.68
N GLU A 52 -10.69 8.45 -12.80
CA GLU A 52 -11.31 7.55 -13.78
C GLU A 52 -12.53 6.80 -13.22
N VAL A 53 -12.59 6.62 -11.92
CA VAL A 53 -13.56 5.75 -11.25
C VAL A 53 -14.49 6.56 -10.34
N LYS A 54 -15.76 6.15 -10.28
CA LYS A 54 -16.74 6.75 -9.37
C LYS A 54 -16.26 6.62 -7.93
N LYS A 55 -16.34 7.73 -7.19
CA LYS A 55 -15.97 7.82 -5.77
C LYS A 55 -16.54 6.67 -4.92
N ASN A 56 -17.81 6.31 -5.13
CA ASN A 56 -18.45 5.21 -4.38
C ASN A 56 -17.76 3.86 -4.61
N THR A 57 -17.28 3.58 -5.82
CA THR A 57 -16.57 2.33 -6.12
C THR A 57 -15.19 2.29 -5.45
N LEU A 58 -14.47 3.41 -5.40
CA LEU A 58 -13.20 3.49 -4.67
C LEU A 58 -13.40 3.35 -3.16
N GLN A 59 -14.49 3.90 -2.62
CA GLN A 59 -14.88 3.71 -1.22
C GLN A 59 -15.20 2.24 -0.91
N GLU A 60 -15.96 1.55 -1.77
CA GLU A 60 -16.21 0.11 -1.60
C GLU A 60 -14.92 -0.71 -1.54
N ILE A 61 -13.91 -0.37 -2.35
CA ILE A 61 -12.62 -1.07 -2.34
C ILE A 61 -11.83 -0.72 -1.08
N PHE A 62 -11.83 0.54 -0.67
CA PHE A 62 -11.20 0.98 0.58
C PHE A 62 -11.77 0.23 1.78
N ASP A 63 -13.09 0.18 1.91
CA ASP A 63 -13.77 -0.51 3.00
C ASP A 63 -13.46 -2.00 2.97
N TYR A 64 -13.45 -2.61 1.78
CA TYR A 64 -13.08 -4.01 1.63
C TYR A 64 -11.62 -4.27 2.05
N PHE A 65 -10.69 -3.43 1.59
CA PHE A 65 -9.27 -3.55 1.87
C PHE A 65 -8.97 -3.50 3.37
N PHE A 66 -9.51 -2.49 4.07
CA PHE A 66 -9.29 -2.36 5.52
C PHE A 66 -10.02 -3.42 6.33
N LYS A 67 -11.17 -3.92 5.86
CA LYS A 67 -11.82 -5.08 6.46
C LYS A 67 -10.96 -6.35 6.36
N GLN A 68 -10.37 -6.63 5.20
CA GLN A 68 -9.47 -7.78 5.04
C GLN A 68 -8.19 -7.63 5.86
N LEU A 69 -7.65 -6.41 5.95
CA LEU A 69 -6.52 -6.12 6.80
C LEU A 69 -6.82 -6.38 8.27
N GLU A 70 -7.99 -5.94 8.76
CA GLU A 70 -8.43 -6.21 10.15
C GLU A 70 -8.51 -7.72 10.43
N LEU A 71 -9.10 -8.49 9.51
CA LEU A 71 -9.17 -9.95 9.63
C LEU A 71 -7.77 -10.57 9.70
N SER A 72 -6.86 -10.13 8.84
CA SER A 72 -5.46 -10.61 8.84
C SER A 72 -4.75 -10.32 10.17
N ILE A 73 -5.01 -9.15 10.78
CA ILE A 73 -4.44 -8.78 12.08
C ILE A 73 -5.03 -9.64 13.21
N ARG A 74 -6.34 -9.93 13.15
CA ARG A 74 -7.01 -10.85 14.09
C ARG A 74 -6.41 -12.25 14.04
N GLU A 75 -6.13 -12.76 12.84
CA GLU A 75 -5.55 -14.09 12.61
C GLU A 75 -4.12 -14.23 13.19
N ILE A 76 -3.36 -13.14 13.28
CA ILE A 76 -2.01 -13.13 13.87
C ILE A 76 -2.05 -13.20 15.42
N GLY A 77 -3.25 -13.17 16.02
CA GLY A 77 -3.42 -13.38 17.46
C GLY A 77 -3.38 -12.11 18.30
N TYR A 78 -3.60 -10.93 17.69
CA TYR A 78 -3.79 -9.70 18.44
C TYR A 78 -5.14 -9.72 19.16
N GLY A 79 -5.16 -9.39 20.46
CA GLY A 79 -6.42 -9.33 21.24
C GLY A 79 -7.32 -8.16 20.80
N ASP A 80 -8.64 -8.31 20.98
CA ASP A 80 -9.68 -7.37 20.50
C ASP A 80 -9.42 -5.90 20.85
N SER A 81 -8.97 -5.61 22.06
CA SER A 81 -8.65 -4.25 22.52
C SER A 81 -7.46 -3.62 21.80
N SER A 82 -6.53 -4.42 21.28
CA SER A 82 -5.36 -3.98 20.54
C SER A 82 -5.63 -3.78 19.05
N ILE A 83 -6.62 -4.49 18.49
CA ILE A 83 -7.00 -4.42 17.08
C ILE A 83 -7.54 -3.03 16.73
N ASN A 84 -8.46 -2.49 17.51
CA ASN A 84 -9.03 -1.16 17.25
C ASN A 84 -7.96 -0.06 17.21
N LYS A 85 -6.99 -0.13 18.15
CA LYS A 85 -5.86 0.82 18.20
C LYS A 85 -4.97 0.68 16.97
N LYS A 86 -4.66 -0.56 16.56
CA LYS A 86 -3.86 -0.86 15.37
C LYS A 86 -4.53 -0.43 14.07
N MET A 87 -5.82 -0.73 13.90
CA MET A 87 -6.57 -0.31 12.72
C MET A 87 -6.60 1.22 12.59
N LYS A 88 -6.83 1.94 13.69
CA LYS A 88 -6.76 3.40 13.69
C LYS A 88 -5.37 3.91 13.29
N LEU A 89 -4.31 3.28 13.80
CA LEU A 89 -2.93 3.61 13.42
C LEU A 89 -2.69 3.39 11.92
N TYR A 90 -3.09 2.25 11.37
CA TYR A 90 -2.87 1.92 9.96
C TYR A 90 -3.67 2.80 9.00
N ILE A 91 -4.90 3.17 9.37
CA ILE A 91 -5.70 4.13 8.61
C ILE A 91 -5.02 5.51 8.62
N ASN A 92 -4.51 5.96 9.76
CA ASN A 92 -3.78 7.23 9.85
C ASN A 92 -2.50 7.22 9.00
N ILE A 93 -1.73 6.14 9.05
CA ILE A 93 -0.54 5.95 8.20
C ILE A 93 -0.97 6.02 6.72
N PHE A 94 -2.03 5.33 6.34
CA PHE A 94 -2.52 5.33 4.97
C PHE A 94 -2.91 6.72 4.46
N TYR A 95 -3.68 7.49 5.25
CA TYR A 95 -4.01 8.87 4.86
C TYR A 95 -2.77 9.78 4.81
N SER A 96 -1.80 9.56 5.68
CA SER A 96 -0.52 10.25 5.64
C SER A 96 0.27 9.92 4.37
N ILE A 97 0.30 8.65 3.95
CA ILE A 97 0.92 8.24 2.69
C ILE A 97 0.20 8.89 1.51
N LEU A 98 -1.13 8.80 1.46
CA LEU A 98 -1.95 9.35 0.39
C LEU A 98 -1.65 10.83 0.13
N SER A 99 -1.59 11.64 1.19
CA SER A 99 -1.33 13.09 1.04
C SER A 99 0.08 13.38 0.54
N LYS A 100 1.08 12.60 0.96
CA LYS A 100 2.48 12.78 0.53
C LYS A 100 2.73 12.38 -0.92
N ILE A 101 2.06 11.33 -1.40
CA ILE A 101 2.26 10.83 -2.76
C ILE A 101 1.47 11.62 -3.81
N GLU A 102 0.64 12.60 -3.44
CA GLU A 102 -0.17 13.36 -4.42
C GLU A 102 0.69 14.09 -5.46
N ASN A 103 1.90 14.53 -5.08
CA ASN A 103 2.83 15.22 -5.97
C ASN A 103 3.97 14.30 -6.47
N TRP A 104 3.79 12.98 -6.44
CA TRP A 104 4.84 12.02 -6.74
C TRP A 104 5.52 12.25 -8.10
N ASP A 105 4.73 12.54 -9.14
CA ASP A 105 5.24 12.72 -10.52
C ASP A 105 6.13 13.97 -10.67
N ASN A 106 6.01 14.97 -9.78
CA ASN A 106 6.83 16.19 -9.79
C ASN A 106 7.93 16.17 -8.72
N ALA A 107 7.99 15.16 -7.87
CA ALA A 107 8.94 15.06 -6.77
C ALA A 107 10.32 14.58 -7.25
N THR A 108 11.37 15.18 -6.71
CA THR A 108 12.75 14.72 -6.87
C THR A 108 12.97 13.36 -6.20
N LYS A 109 14.04 12.64 -6.59
CA LYS A 109 14.39 11.37 -5.92
C LYS A 109 14.61 11.54 -4.41
N PHE A 110 15.20 12.65 -3.99
CA PHE A 110 15.38 12.96 -2.57
C PHE A 110 14.05 13.12 -1.83
N GLU A 111 13.10 13.87 -2.41
CA GLU A 111 11.76 14.03 -1.82
C GLU A 111 11.01 12.70 -1.77
N LYS A 112 11.09 11.89 -2.84
CA LYS A 112 10.50 10.55 -2.88
C LYS A 112 11.10 9.63 -1.81
N ASN A 113 12.43 9.63 -1.63
CA ASN A 113 13.09 8.85 -0.58
C ASN A 113 12.59 9.29 0.80
N LYS A 114 12.53 10.60 1.05
CA LYS A 114 12.06 11.18 2.31
C LYS A 114 10.64 10.71 2.67
N ILE A 115 9.74 10.56 1.69
CA ILE A 115 8.40 10.02 1.92
C ILE A 115 8.46 8.60 2.51
N PHE A 116 9.32 7.73 1.98
CA PHE A 116 9.47 6.37 2.52
C PHE A 116 10.12 6.37 3.90
N SER A 117 11.16 7.18 4.10
CA SER A 117 11.93 7.25 5.34
C SER A 117 11.12 7.74 6.55
N GLU A 118 9.92 8.29 6.35
CA GLU A 118 8.98 8.60 7.43
C GLU A 118 8.26 7.37 8.01
N TYR A 119 8.24 6.25 7.29
CA TYR A 119 7.52 5.04 7.69
C TYR A 119 8.43 3.82 7.90
N ILE A 120 9.63 3.84 7.33
CA ILE A 120 10.62 2.75 7.39
C ILE A 120 12.03 3.34 7.55
N ASP A 121 12.93 2.57 8.15
CA ASP A 121 14.32 2.96 8.37
C ASP A 121 15.16 2.75 7.10
N LEU A 122 15.04 3.68 6.15
CA LEU A 122 15.63 3.60 4.82
C LEU A 122 16.87 4.51 4.71
N ASP A 123 17.92 4.02 4.05
CA ASP A 123 19.10 4.85 3.71
C ASP A 123 18.68 6.02 2.80
N GLU A 124 19.19 7.23 3.09
CA GLU A 124 18.87 8.45 2.33
C GLU A 124 19.23 8.35 0.83
N ASN A 125 20.19 7.48 0.48
CA ASN A 125 20.62 7.26 -0.90
C ASN A 125 19.91 6.05 -1.55
N SER A 126 19.04 5.35 -0.83
CA SER A 126 18.29 4.23 -1.39
C SER A 126 17.39 4.69 -2.53
N LEU A 127 17.54 4.05 -3.69
CA LEU A 127 16.67 4.26 -4.84
C LEU A 127 15.71 3.09 -5.06
N LEU A 128 15.89 1.99 -4.33
CA LEU A 128 15.20 0.73 -4.57
C LEU A 128 13.68 0.87 -4.60
N LEU A 129 13.10 1.49 -3.56
CA LEU A 129 11.65 1.65 -3.49
C LEU A 129 11.13 2.67 -4.50
N ILE A 130 11.92 3.71 -4.79
CA ILE A 130 11.57 4.70 -5.82
C ILE A 130 11.46 4.01 -7.17
N GLU A 131 12.49 3.29 -7.58
CA GLU A 131 12.54 2.57 -8.86
C GLU A 131 11.44 1.52 -8.95
N TYR A 132 11.22 0.78 -7.87
CA TYR A 132 10.14 -0.20 -7.81
C TYR A 132 8.76 0.45 -7.97
N PHE A 133 8.46 1.50 -7.21
CA PHE A 133 7.15 2.13 -7.26
C PHE A 133 6.93 2.94 -8.54
N ASP A 134 7.97 3.52 -9.14
CA ASP A 134 7.88 4.15 -10.47
C ASP A 134 7.48 3.09 -11.53
N ILE A 135 8.07 1.89 -11.51
CA ILE A 135 7.66 0.78 -12.38
C ILE A 135 6.21 0.35 -12.10
N TYR A 136 5.84 0.23 -10.83
CA TYR A 136 4.47 -0.14 -10.44
C TYR A 136 3.43 0.89 -10.88
N ILE A 137 3.73 2.19 -10.74
CA ILE A 137 2.88 3.29 -11.20
C ILE A 137 2.68 3.22 -12.71
N GLU A 138 3.75 2.99 -13.48
CA GLU A 138 3.65 2.81 -14.93
C GLU A 138 2.82 1.57 -15.30
N TYR A 139 2.96 0.48 -14.54
CA TYR A 139 2.09 -0.69 -14.70
C TYR A 139 0.62 -0.35 -14.45
N LEU A 140 0.32 0.40 -13.39
CA LEU A 140 -1.06 0.84 -13.10
C LEU A 140 -1.61 1.74 -14.21
N LYS A 141 -0.85 2.74 -14.66
CA LYS A 141 -1.23 3.67 -15.75
C LYS A 141 -1.49 2.95 -17.09
N LYS A 142 -0.83 1.81 -17.33
CA LYS A 142 -1.00 1.01 -18.57
C LYS A 142 -2.17 0.02 -18.53
N ASN A 143 -2.83 -0.13 -17.38
CA ASN A 143 -3.92 -1.10 -17.21
C ASN A 143 -5.22 -0.39 -16.83
N THR A 144 -6.34 -1.03 -17.15
CA THR A 144 -7.65 -0.51 -16.71
C THR A 144 -7.91 -0.92 -15.26
N PHE A 145 -8.68 -0.09 -14.56
CA PHE A 145 -9.18 -0.42 -13.22
C PHE A 145 -9.83 -1.82 -13.16
N ASN A 146 -10.73 -2.12 -14.12
CA ASN A 146 -11.43 -3.40 -14.15
C ASN A 146 -10.51 -4.61 -14.41
N SER A 147 -9.45 -4.46 -15.21
CA SER A 147 -8.48 -5.54 -15.40
C SER A 147 -7.71 -5.84 -14.12
N LEU A 148 -7.28 -4.81 -13.39
CA LEU A 148 -6.52 -4.97 -12.16
C LEU A 148 -7.34 -5.59 -11.02
N LEU A 149 -8.66 -5.39 -11.03
CA LEU A 149 -9.56 -6.00 -10.04
C LEU A 149 -9.78 -7.50 -10.22
N LYS A 150 -9.61 -8.02 -11.44
CA LYS A 150 -9.92 -9.42 -11.77
C LYS A 150 -8.86 -10.41 -11.30
N GLY A 151 -7.63 -9.96 -11.06
CA GLY A 151 -6.50 -10.85 -10.80
C GLY A 151 -5.57 -10.91 -11.99
#